data_AF-A0A399ZMK2-F1
#
_entry.id   AF-A0A399ZMK2-F1
#
_cell.length_a   1.000
_cell.length_b   1.000
_cell.length_c   1.000
_cell.angle_alpha   90.00
_cell.angle_beta   90.00
_cell.angle_gamma   90.00
#
_symmetry.space_group_name_H-M   'P 1'
#
loop_
_entity.id
_entity.type
_entity.pdbx_description
1 polymer ?
#
loop_
_entity_poly.entity_id
_entity_poly.type
_entity_poly.pdbx_seq_one_letter_code
_entity_poly.pdbx_strand_id
1 'polypeptide(L)'
;MNHQPFEEWLLNDTSINAEQKRELEAHVRTCAYCAALMKTDKVLHDLRMALPVNGFTARFEARLAARKAADRKRRALGFVLFAVAGSALLFWFASPYLSEFLASPAGWIAALVEWGVFFITTLMASLQAGAVILDVLVRFLPPFAWMVAFSGAAAVSLVWSISIWRFARWGAPQGV
;
A
#
# COMPACT_ATOMS: atom_id res chain seq x y z
N MET A 1 -10.67 4.43 -29.29
CA MET A 1 -9.65 3.48 -29.75
C MET A 1 -8.60 3.38 -28.67
N ASN A 2 -8.17 2.17 -28.28
CA ASN A 2 -7.16 2.01 -27.23
C ASN A 2 -5.77 2.10 -27.88
N HIS A 3 -4.98 3.12 -27.52
CA HIS A 3 -3.65 3.39 -28.08
C HIS A 3 -2.52 2.78 -27.25
N GLN A 4 -2.79 2.47 -25.98
CA GLN A 4 -1.78 2.05 -25.01
C GLN A 4 -0.91 0.86 -25.46
N PRO A 5 -1.44 -0.25 -26.01
CA PRO A 5 -0.59 -1.38 -26.38
C PRO A 5 0.37 -1.04 -27.52
N PHE A 6 -0.07 -0.20 -28.47
CA PHE A 6 0.75 0.19 -29.62
C PHE A 6 1.84 1.20 -29.26
N GLU A 7 1.55 2.08 -28.31
CA GLU A 7 2.53 3.05 -27.78
C GLU A 7 3.65 2.35 -27.00
N GLU A 8 3.28 1.37 -26.17
CA GLU A 8 4.25 0.55 -25.42
C GLU A 8 5.21 -0.18 -26.36
N TRP A 9 4.68 -0.81 -27.42
CA TRP A 9 5.48 -1.54 -28.41
C TRP A 9 6.42 -0.63 -29.22
N LEU A 10 6.04 0.64 -29.39
CA LEU A 10 6.78 1.57 -30.22
C LEU A 10 7.86 2.34 -29.45
N LEU A 11 7.67 2.59 -28.15
CA LEU A 11 8.58 3.42 -27.35
C LEU A 11 9.56 2.62 -26.48
N ASN A 12 9.22 1.40 -26.08
CA ASN A 12 9.97 0.65 -25.06
C ASN A 12 10.86 -0.47 -25.62
N ASP A 13 11.22 -0.44 -26.91
CA ASP A 13 12.06 -1.46 -27.59
C ASP A 13 11.66 -2.91 -27.23
N THR A 14 10.36 -3.15 -27.06
CA THR A 14 9.85 -4.46 -26.63
C THR A 14 9.88 -5.43 -27.79
N SER A 15 10.37 -6.65 -27.57
CA SER A 15 10.36 -7.69 -28.61
C SER A 15 8.92 -8.15 -28.89
N ILE A 16 8.35 -7.70 -30.01
CA ILE A 16 7.01 -8.11 -30.46
C ILE A 16 7.05 -9.34 -31.37
N ASN A 17 6.01 -10.16 -31.31
CA ASN A 17 5.87 -11.34 -32.18
C ASN A 17 5.36 -10.96 -33.59
N ALA A 18 5.35 -11.92 -34.52
CA ALA A 18 4.97 -11.67 -35.91
C ALA A 18 3.49 -11.26 -36.08
N GLU A 19 2.60 -11.68 -35.18
CA GLU A 19 1.18 -11.35 -35.21
C GLU A 19 0.94 -9.92 -34.71
N GLN A 20 1.54 -9.56 -33.57
CA GLN A 20 1.54 -8.20 -32.99
C GLN A 20 2.14 -7.18 -33.95
N LYS A 21 3.19 -7.56 -34.70
CA LYS A 21 3.77 -6.69 -35.73
C LYS A 21 2.76 -6.37 -36.83
N ARG A 22 1.98 -7.35 -37.28
CA ARG A 22 0.93 -7.13 -38.30
C ARG A 22 -0.19 -6.25 -37.76
N GLU A 23 -0.58 -6.43 -36.51
CA GLU A 23 -1.57 -5.58 -35.84
C GLU A 23 -1.09 -4.13 -35.70
N LEU A 24 0.17 -3.93 -35.29
CA LEU A 24 0.79 -2.61 -35.20
C LEU A 24 0.84 -1.92 -36.57
N GLU A 25 1.27 -2.63 -37.62
CA GLU A 25 1.30 -2.09 -38.99
C GLU A 25 -0.11 -1.71 -39.49
N ALA A 26 -1.13 -2.50 -39.17
CA ALA A 26 -2.52 -2.18 -39.51
C ALA A 26 -3.03 -0.95 -38.75
N HIS A 27 -2.70 -0.84 -37.46
CA HIS A 27 -3.09 0.28 -36.62
C HIS A 27 -2.44 1.59 -37.06
N VAL A 28 -1.12 1.57 -37.32
CA VAL A 28 -0.36 2.74 -37.77
C VAL A 28 -0.88 3.31 -39.09
N ARG A 29 -1.41 2.47 -39.99
CA ARG A 29 -2.03 2.94 -41.25
C ARG A 29 -3.34 3.70 -41.06
N THR A 30 -4.05 3.46 -39.96
CA THR A 30 -5.37 4.04 -39.70
C THR A 30 -5.35 5.12 -38.62
N CYS A 31 -4.32 5.16 -37.78
CA CYS A 31 -4.17 6.11 -36.68
C CYS A 31 -3.06 7.13 -36.95
N ALA A 32 -3.44 8.39 -37.15
CA ALA A 32 -2.49 9.49 -37.38
C ALA A 32 -1.53 9.72 -36.20
N TYR A 33 -1.98 9.48 -34.96
CA TYR A 33 -1.16 9.62 -33.75
C TYR A 33 0.00 8.62 -33.74
N CYS A 34 -0.30 7.32 -33.84
CA CYS A 34 0.72 6.27 -33.84
C CYS A 34 1.67 6.37 -35.05
N ALA A 35 1.18 6.84 -36.20
CA ALA A 35 2.01 7.11 -37.37
C ALA A 35 3.01 8.26 -37.16
N ALA A 36 2.58 9.34 -36.50
CA ALA A 36 3.47 10.44 -36.14
C ALA A 36 4.55 9.97 -35.15
N LEU A 37 4.16 9.17 -34.14
CA LEU A 37 5.06 8.64 -33.13
C LEU A 37 6.14 7.72 -33.73
N MET A 38 5.77 6.83 -34.66
CA MET A 38 6.72 5.95 -35.36
C MET A 38 7.73 6.76 -36.19
N LYS A 39 7.28 7.87 -36.79
CA LYS A 39 8.16 8.73 -37.57
C LYS A 39 9.13 9.49 -36.67
N THR A 40 8.69 9.99 -35.52
CA THR A 40 9.56 10.67 -34.56
C THR A 40 10.56 9.72 -33.93
N ASP A 41 10.14 8.51 -33.55
CA ASP A 41 11.02 7.50 -32.99
C ASP A 41 12.16 7.15 -33.95
N LYS A 42 11.82 6.88 -35.23
CA LYS A 42 12.83 6.63 -36.27
C LYS A 42 13.83 7.78 -36.42
N VAL A 43 13.35 9.03 -36.40
CA VAL A 43 14.24 10.20 -36.48
C VAL A 43 15.16 10.26 -35.26
N LEU A 44 14.64 10.01 -34.05
CA LEU A 44 15.44 10.02 -32.82
C LEU A 44 16.48 8.89 -32.78
N HIS A 45 16.12 7.71 -33.26
CA HIS A 45 17.03 6.57 -33.39
C HIS A 45 18.14 6.78 -34.44
N ASP A 46 17.84 7.53 -35.51
CA ASP A 46 18.83 7.88 -36.54
C ASP A 46 19.75 9.04 -36.11
N LEU A 47 19.43 9.77 -35.04
CA LEU A 47 20.29 10.82 -34.51
C LEU A 47 21.51 10.21 -33.80
N ARG A 48 22.71 10.53 -34.30
CA ARG A 48 23.95 10.27 -33.57
C ARG A 48 23.95 11.05 -32.27
N MET A 49 24.05 10.32 -31.14
CA MET A 49 24.31 10.94 -29.85
C MET A 49 25.57 11.79 -29.92
N ALA A 50 25.44 13.06 -29.51
CA ALA A 50 26.58 13.96 -29.42
C ALA A 50 27.57 13.42 -28.38
N LEU A 51 28.85 13.28 -28.76
CA LEU A 51 29.88 12.89 -27.81
C LEU A 51 30.08 14.01 -26.78
N PRO A 52 30.28 13.65 -25.51
CA PRO A 52 30.60 14.65 -24.49
C PRO A 52 31.91 15.36 -24.86
N VAL A 53 31.93 16.68 -24.70
CA VAL A 53 33.14 17.49 -24.88
C VAL A 53 34.23 16.99 -23.91
N ASN A 54 35.48 16.97 -24.36
CA ASN A 54 36.63 16.60 -23.53
C ASN A 54 36.58 17.29 -22.14
N GLY A 55 36.81 16.50 -21.08
CA GLY A 55 36.74 16.98 -19.69
C GLY A 55 35.32 17.12 -19.11
N PHE A 56 34.26 16.74 -19.85
CA PHE A 56 32.91 16.68 -19.32
C PHE A 56 32.80 15.78 -18.07
N THR A 57 33.32 14.56 -18.14
CA THR A 57 33.28 13.58 -17.04
C THR A 57 33.92 14.13 -15.78
N ALA A 58 35.14 14.66 -15.87
CA ALA A 58 35.84 15.26 -14.74
C ALA A 58 35.07 16.43 -14.11
N ARG A 59 34.50 17.33 -14.93
CA ARG A 59 33.67 18.45 -14.44
C ARG A 59 32.37 17.97 -13.80
N PHE A 60 31.76 16.93 -14.38
CA PHE A 60 30.52 16.36 -13.89
C PHE A 60 30.73 15.66 -12.53
N GLU A 61 31.77 14.84 -12.40
CA GLU A 61 32.13 14.15 -11.16
C GLU A 61 32.46 15.15 -10.04
N ALA A 62 33.25 16.19 -10.33
CA ALA A 62 33.56 17.23 -9.36
C ALA A 62 32.30 17.94 -8.85
N ARG A 63 31.38 18.31 -9.75
CA ARG A 63 30.09 18.94 -9.40
C ARG A 63 29.20 17.97 -8.62
N LEU A 64 29.19 16.70 -8.99
CA LEU A 64 28.39 15.66 -8.32
C LEU A 64 28.89 15.43 -6.89
N ALA A 65 30.21 15.37 -6.68
CA ALA A 65 30.81 15.22 -5.37
C ALA A 65 30.47 16.41 -4.46
N ALA A 66 30.58 17.65 -4.97
CA ALA A 66 30.22 18.86 -4.24
C ALA A 66 28.73 18.89 -3.87
N ARG A 67 27.83 18.54 -4.81
CA ARG A 67 26.38 18.46 -4.56
C ARG A 67 26.05 17.40 -3.52
N LYS A 68 26.60 16.19 -3.66
CA LYS A 68 26.40 15.10 -2.68
C LYS A 68 26.86 15.51 -1.28
N ALA A 69 27.99 16.22 -1.15
CA ALA A 69 28.46 16.72 0.14
C ALA A 69 27.50 17.76 0.75
N ALA A 70 27.03 18.72 -0.06
CA ALA A 70 26.07 19.73 0.38
C ALA A 70 24.72 19.09 0.79
N ASP A 71 24.22 18.13 0.03
CA ASP A 71 22.96 17.42 0.33
C ASP A 71 23.08 16.59 1.60
N ARG A 72 24.21 15.89 1.82
CA ARG A 72 24.46 15.18 3.08
C ARG A 72 24.42 16.12 4.27
N LYS A 73 25.05 17.30 4.16
CA LYS A 73 25.04 18.32 5.23
C LYS A 73 23.62 18.83 5.50
N ARG A 74 22.85 19.16 4.45
CA ARG A 74 21.46 19.61 4.59
C ARG A 74 20.56 18.55 5.22
N ARG A 75 20.70 17.29 4.80
CA ARG A 75 19.96 16.16 5.39
C ARG A 75 20.33 15.91 6.84
N ALA A 76 21.62 15.95 7.17
CA ALA A 76 22.09 15.79 8.54
C ALA A 76 21.54 16.91 9.45
N LEU A 77 21.61 18.17 9.01
CA LEU A 77 21.04 19.30 9.74
C LEU A 77 19.53 19.20 9.86
N GLY A 78 18.83 18.82 8.79
CA GLY A 78 17.38 18.60 8.81
C GLY A 78 16.99 17.50 9.79
N PHE A 79 17.73 16.39 9.81
CA PHE A 79 17.51 15.29 10.76
C PHE A 79 17.75 15.72 12.20
N VAL A 80 18.85 16.44 12.48
CA VAL A 80 19.14 16.96 13.83
C VAL A 80 18.05 17.92 14.28
N LEU A 81 17.64 18.87 13.43
CA LEU A 81 16.56 19.80 13.75
C LEU A 81 15.24 19.06 14.00
N PHE A 82 14.90 18.10 13.15
CA PHE A 82 13.70 17.28 13.32
C PHE A 82 13.74 16.46 14.61
N ALA A 83 14.87 15.84 14.93
CA ALA A 83 15.05 15.06 16.15
C ALA A 83 14.94 15.95 17.39
N VAL A 84 15.63 17.10 17.42
CA VAL A 84 15.59 18.03 18.54
C VAL A 84 14.20 18.63 18.73
N ALA A 85 13.57 19.12 17.66
CA ALA A 85 12.23 19.67 17.72
C ALA A 85 11.18 18.62 18.10
N GLY A 86 11.29 17.42 17.52
CA GLY A 86 10.42 16.29 17.84
C GLY A 86 10.57 15.86 19.30
N SER A 87 11.79 15.71 19.80
CA SER A 87 12.06 15.38 21.20
C SER A 87 11.58 16.48 22.15
N ALA A 88 11.79 17.76 21.82
CA ALA A 88 11.30 18.87 22.64
C ALA A 88 9.77 18.89 22.71
N LEU A 89 9.10 18.65 21.58
CA LEU A 89 7.64 18.58 21.52
C LEU A 89 7.10 17.38 22.30
N LEU A 90 7.71 16.21 22.13
CA LEU A 90 7.36 15.01 22.89
C LEU A 90 7.55 15.23 24.39
N PHE A 91 8.66 15.85 24.80
CA PHE A 91 8.92 16.17 26.19
C PHE A 91 7.89 17.17 26.74
N TRP A 92 7.51 18.19 25.96
CA TRP A 92 6.47 19.14 26.33
C TRP A 92 5.13 18.45 26.60
N PHE A 93 4.69 17.57 25.70
CA PHE A 93 3.44 16.80 25.88
C PHE A 93 3.53 15.79 27.01
N ALA A 94 4.69 15.15 27.20
CA ALA A 94 4.89 14.16 28.24
C ALA A 94 5.14 14.78 29.62
N SER A 95 5.53 16.06 29.69
CA SER A 95 5.90 16.77 30.92
C SER A 95 4.86 16.67 32.05
N PRO A 96 3.55 16.93 31.84
CA PRO A 96 2.56 16.81 32.91
C PRO A 96 2.51 15.38 33.46
N TYR A 97 2.45 14.38 32.57
CA TYR A 97 2.39 12.97 32.96
C TYR A 97 3.65 12.50 33.68
N LEU A 98 4.84 12.92 33.22
CA LEU A 98 6.10 12.62 33.91
C LEU A 98 6.14 13.26 35.30
N SER A 99 5.67 14.49 35.43
CA SER A 99 5.65 15.20 36.71
C SER A 99 4.71 14.53 37.72
N GLU A 100 3.52 14.11 37.28
CA GLU A 100 2.57 13.37 38.10
C GLU A 100 3.10 11.98 38.47
N PHE A 101 3.74 11.29 37.53
CA PHE A 101 4.36 9.98 37.76
C PHE A 101 5.49 10.05 38.77
N LEU A 102 6.38 11.03 38.67
CA LEU A 102 7.47 11.23 39.63
C LEU A 102 6.95 11.65 41.01
N ALA A 103 5.86 12.42 41.07
CA ALA A 103 5.25 12.85 42.33
C ALA A 103 4.51 11.71 43.06
N SER A 104 3.84 10.82 42.34
CA SER A 104 3.12 9.68 42.93
C SER A 104 3.14 8.45 42.01
N PRO A 105 4.23 7.66 42.03
CA PRO A 105 4.31 6.41 41.28
C PRO A 105 3.22 5.42 41.71
N ALA A 106 2.85 5.44 42.99
CA ALA A 106 1.81 4.60 43.56
C ALA A 106 0.42 4.90 42.97
N GLY A 107 0.13 6.17 42.67
CA GLY A 107 -1.13 6.56 42.03
C GLY A 107 -1.31 5.94 40.64
N TRP A 108 -0.25 5.87 39.85
CA TRP A 108 -0.27 5.22 38.54
C TRP A 108 -0.45 3.71 38.63
N ILE A 109 0.20 3.06 39.60
CA ILE A 109 0.01 1.62 39.84
C ILE A 109 -1.43 1.35 40.28
N ALA A 110 -1.97 2.15 41.19
CA ALA A 110 -3.36 2.05 41.62
C ALA A 110 -4.33 2.25 40.46
N ALA A 111 -4.14 3.29 39.63
CA ALA A 111 -4.96 3.54 38.45
C ALA A 111 -4.90 2.38 37.44
N LEU A 112 -3.72 1.79 37.23
CA LEU A 112 -3.55 0.63 36.34
C LEU A 112 -4.30 -0.59 36.89
N VAL A 113 -4.20 -0.84 38.20
CA VAL A 113 -4.94 -1.92 38.86
C VAL A 113 -6.44 -1.67 38.77
N GLU A 114 -6.92 -0.45 39.05
CA GLU A 114 -8.33 -0.08 38.93
C GLU A 114 -8.85 -0.28 37.50
N TRP A 115 -8.11 0.17 36.50
CA TRP A 115 -8.44 -0.06 35.09
C TRP A 115 -8.47 -1.54 34.75
N GLY A 116 -7.49 -2.31 35.23
CA GLY A 116 -7.43 -3.75 35.03
C GLY A 116 -8.62 -4.46 35.64
N VAL A 117 -8.95 -4.16 36.90
CA VAL A 117 -10.13 -4.70 37.58
C VAL A 117 -11.39 -4.31 36.81
N PHE A 118 -11.59 -3.03 36.50
CA PHE A 118 -12.74 -2.55 35.75
C PHE A 118 -12.91 -3.28 34.42
N PHE A 119 -11.83 -3.43 33.65
CA PHE A 119 -11.86 -4.10 32.36
C PHE A 119 -12.24 -5.58 32.51
N ILE A 120 -11.61 -6.29 33.45
CA ILE A 120 -11.88 -7.71 33.70
C ILE A 120 -13.32 -7.90 34.18
N THR A 121 -13.79 -7.10 35.14
CA THR A 121 -15.16 -7.21 35.67
C THR A 121 -16.19 -6.89 34.60
N THR A 122 -15.94 -5.87 33.77
CA THR A 122 -16.83 -5.50 32.66
C THR A 122 -16.88 -6.60 31.61
N LEU A 123 -15.72 -7.18 31.26
CA LEU A 123 -15.65 -8.30 30.33
C LEU A 123 -16.40 -9.52 30.88
N MET A 124 -16.17 -9.88 32.14
CA MET A 124 -16.88 -10.98 32.80
C MET A 124 -18.40 -10.76 32.83
N ALA A 125 -18.85 -9.56 33.21
CA ALA A 125 -20.26 -9.20 33.21
C ALA A 125 -20.86 -9.27 31.80
N SER A 126 -20.12 -8.82 30.79
CA SER A 126 -20.56 -8.86 29.39
C SER A 126 -20.66 -10.29 28.86
N LEU A 127 -19.69 -11.15 29.19
CA LEU A 127 -19.72 -12.57 28.83
C LEU A 127 -20.86 -13.30 29.54
N GLN A 128 -21.11 -13.00 30.81
CA GLN A 128 -22.22 -13.57 31.56
C GLN A 128 -23.57 -13.13 30.99
N ALA A 129 -23.75 -11.84 30.70
CA ALA A 129 -24.94 -11.34 30.04
C ALA A 129 -25.13 -11.97 28.66
N GLY A 130 -24.06 -12.08 27.87
CA GLY A 130 -24.07 -12.76 26.57
C GLY A 130 -24.45 -14.24 26.67
N ALA A 131 -23.95 -14.96 27.68
CA ALA A 131 -24.29 -16.36 27.91
C ALA A 131 -25.77 -16.54 28.26
N VAL A 132 -26.35 -15.66 29.08
CA VAL A 132 -27.79 -15.68 29.39
C VAL A 132 -28.62 -15.41 28.14
N ILE A 133 -28.25 -14.40 27.34
CA ILE A 133 -28.93 -14.09 26.09
C ILE A 133 -28.86 -15.29 25.13
N LEU A 134 -27.71 -15.94 25.02
CA LEU A 134 -27.54 -17.14 24.19
C LEU A 134 -28.37 -18.32 24.70
N ASP A 135 -28.39 -18.59 26.01
CA ASP A 135 -29.22 -19.67 26.57
C ASP A 135 -30.71 -19.42 26.33
N VAL A 136 -31.18 -18.18 26.50
CA VAL A 136 -32.56 -17.79 26.17
C VAL A 136 -32.84 -17.97 24.69
N LEU A 137 -31.94 -17.51 23.80
CA LEU A 137 -32.11 -17.64 22.36
C LEU A 137 -32.16 -19.12 21.94
N VAL A 138 -31.25 -19.95 22.46
CA VAL A 138 -31.20 -21.39 22.19
C VAL A 138 -32.45 -22.10 22.67
N ARG A 139 -32.96 -21.76 23.86
CA ARG A 139 -34.19 -22.36 24.41
C ARG A 139 -35.47 -21.86 23.76
N PHE A 140 -35.48 -20.62 23.28
CA PHE A 140 -36.64 -20.02 22.63
C PHE A 140 -36.82 -20.52 21.19
N LEU A 141 -35.72 -20.78 20.47
CA LEU A 141 -35.80 -21.28 19.10
C LEU A 141 -36.16 -22.78 19.07
N PRO A 142 -37.22 -23.17 18.36
CA PRO A 142 -37.55 -24.58 18.18
C PRO A 142 -36.46 -25.28 17.33
N PRO A 143 -36.29 -26.62 17.45
CA PRO A 143 -35.22 -27.35 16.76
C PRO A 143 -35.20 -27.15 15.24
N PHE A 144 -36.37 -26.97 14.60
CA PHE A 144 -36.46 -26.72 13.16
C PHE A 144 -35.85 -25.37 12.76
N ALA A 145 -35.96 -24.33 13.61
CA ALA A 145 -35.40 -23.02 13.33
C ALA A 145 -33.87 -23.07 13.29
N TRP A 146 -33.26 -23.89 14.15
CA TRP A 146 -31.83 -24.17 14.11
C TRP A 146 -31.42 -24.88 12.81
N MET A 147 -32.17 -25.88 12.36
CA MET A 147 -31.87 -26.55 11.08
C MET A 147 -31.93 -25.58 9.89
N VAL A 148 -32.92 -24.68 9.86
CA VAL A 148 -33.03 -23.64 8.82
C VAL A 148 -31.85 -22.66 8.91
N ALA A 149 -31.49 -22.20 10.12
CA ALA A 149 -30.37 -21.27 10.32
C ALA A 149 -29.03 -21.87 9.88
N PHE A 150 -28.72 -23.12 10.28
CA PHE A 150 -27.49 -23.80 9.87
C PHE A 150 -27.46 -24.08 8.37
N SER A 151 -28.58 -24.50 7.78
CA SER A 151 -28.68 -24.72 6.34
C SER A 151 -28.47 -23.42 5.55
N GLY A 152 -29.10 -22.33 6.00
CA GLY A 152 -28.91 -20.99 5.42
C GLY A 152 -27.46 -20.51 5.54
N ALA A 153 -26.84 -20.66 6.70
CA ALA A 153 -25.43 -20.30 6.91
C ALA A 153 -24.48 -21.13 6.02
N ALA A 154 -24.73 -22.43 5.87
CA ALA A 154 -23.97 -23.30 4.99
C ALA A 154 -24.12 -22.91 3.51
N ALA A 155 -25.34 -22.58 3.06
CA ALA A 155 -25.59 -22.11 1.70
C ALA A 155 -24.86 -20.80 1.42
N VAL A 156 -24.93 -19.83 2.34
CA VAL A 156 -24.20 -18.55 2.22
C VAL A 156 -22.69 -18.78 2.18
N SER A 157 -22.17 -19.65 3.05
CA SER A 157 -20.73 -20.00 3.09
C SER A 157 -20.26 -20.64 1.78
N LEU A 158 -21.07 -21.54 1.19
CA LEU A 158 -20.78 -22.15 -0.12
C LEU A 158 -20.78 -21.12 -1.24
N VAL A 159 -21.81 -20.25 -1.30
CA VAL A 159 -21.88 -19.18 -2.30
C VAL A 159 -20.67 -18.26 -2.19
N TRP A 160 -20.28 -17.91 -0.96
CA TRP A 160 -19.13 -17.05 -0.72
C TRP A 160 -17.81 -17.72 -1.14
N SER A 161 -17.63 -19.01 -0.81
CA SER A 161 -16.47 -19.80 -1.22
C SER A 161 -16.36 -19.92 -2.75
N ILE A 162 -17.46 -20.19 -3.44
CA ILE A 162 -17.52 -20.27 -4.91
C ILE A 162 -17.20 -18.91 -5.53
N SER A 163 -17.74 -17.83 -4.96
CA SER A 163 -17.47 -16.46 -5.40
C SER A 163 -15.97 -16.14 -5.32
N ILE A 164 -15.34 -16.36 -4.16
CA ILE A 164 -13.90 -16.13 -3.96
C ILE A 164 -13.08 -17.00 -4.92
N TRP A 165 -13.41 -18.28 -5.07
CA TRP A 165 -12.70 -19.19 -5.97
C TRP A 165 -12.79 -18.77 -7.43
N ARG A 166 -13.95 -18.28 -7.87
CA ARG A 166 -14.15 -17.75 -9.22
C ARG A 166 -13.28 -16.51 -9.46
N PHE A 167 -13.24 -15.58 -8.50
CA PHE A 167 -12.39 -14.40 -8.60
C PHE A 167 -10.89 -14.74 -8.54
N ALA A 168 -10.48 -15.69 -7.70
CA ALA A 168 -9.09 -16.12 -7.59
C ALA A 168 -8.59 -16.84 -8.86
N ARG A 169 -9.44 -17.63 -9.53
CA ARG A 169 -9.06 -18.35 -10.77
C ARG A 169 -9.14 -17.50 -12.03
N TRP A 170 -10.03 -16.51 -12.10
CA TRP A 170 -10.12 -15.61 -13.26
C TRP A 170 -9.36 -14.29 -13.09
N GLY A 171 -8.94 -13.95 -11.88
CA GLY A 171 -8.12 -12.77 -11.58
C GLY A 171 -6.62 -13.04 -11.53
N ALA A 172 -6.15 -14.26 -11.83
CA ALA A 172 -4.73 -14.54 -12.01
C ALA A 172 -4.34 -14.16 -13.45
N PRO A 173 -3.67 -13.01 -13.69
CA PRO A 173 -2.98 -12.79 -14.95
C PRO A 173 -1.95 -13.92 -15.11
N GLN A 174 -2.09 -14.68 -16.19
CA GLN A 174 -1.09 -15.67 -16.57
C GLN A 174 0.14 -14.91 -17.03
N GLY A 175 1.07 -14.68 -16.10
CA GLY A 175 2.45 -14.35 -16.40
C GLY A 175 3.29 -15.54 -15.99
N VAL A 176 3.64 -16.41 -16.94
CA VAL A 176 4.96 -16.47 -17.60
C VAL A 176 4.79 -17.14 -18.96
#